data_AF-A0A819M4U8-F1
#
_entry.id   AF-A0A819M4U8-F1
#
_cell.length_a   1.000
_cell.length_b   1.000
_cell.length_c   1.000
_cell.angle_alpha   90.00
_cell.angle_beta   90.00
_cell.angle_gamma   90.00
#
_symmetry.space_group_name_H-M   'P 1'
#
loop_
_entity.id
_entity.type
_entity.pdbx_description
1 polymer ?
#
loop_
_entity_poly.entity_id
_entity_poly.type
_entity_poly.pdbx_seq_one_letter_code
_entity_poly.pdbx_strand_id
1 'polypeptide(L)'
;AVVMMNHDMPRRDRIGFLIDQNNIYGNEYGDGRITSEYGEQVFEYLNNYYGLPRGSANQCWQQVDTNNRGYVTREELMDYITQQDAYTQRYSY
;
A
#
# COMPACT_ATOMS: atom_id res chain seq x y z
N ALA A 1 14.22 -4.56 8.86
CA ALA A 1 14.12 -3.84 10.14
C ALA A 1 12.69 -3.35 10.28
N VAL A 2 12.00 -3.60 11.39
CA VAL A 2 10.66 -3.04 11.62
C VAL A 2 10.87 -1.61 12.08
N VAL A 3 10.72 -0.65 11.18
CA VAL A 3 10.73 0.77 11.55
C VAL A 3 9.45 1.02 12.35
N MET A 4 9.59 1.35 13.63
CA MET A 4 8.49 1.81 14.45
C MET A 4 7.96 3.10 13.82
N MET A 5 6.76 3.05 13.25
CA MET A 5 6.13 4.23 12.64
C MET A 5 5.84 5.26 13.73
N ASN A 6 6.42 6.45 13.60
CA ASN A 6 6.04 7.57 14.45
C ASN A 6 4.57 7.93 14.20
N HIS A 7 3.78 7.93 15.28
CA HIS A 7 2.35 8.22 15.25
C HIS A 7 2.04 9.63 14.71
N ASP A 8 3.00 10.55 14.82
CA ASP A 8 2.89 11.95 14.42
C ASP A 8 3.04 12.20 12.91
N MET A 9 3.42 11.18 12.12
CA MET A 9 3.58 11.33 10.68
C MET A 9 2.20 11.41 9.98
N PRO A 10 1.99 12.39 9.06
CA PRO A 10 0.77 12.48 8.26
C PRO A 10 0.46 11.18 7.53
N ARG A 11 -0.84 10.85 7.41
CA ARG A 11 -1.31 9.56 6.85
C ARG A 11 -0.70 9.26 5.47
N ARG A 12 -0.68 10.26 4.60
CA ARG A 12 -0.15 10.15 3.23
C ARG A 12 1.35 9.81 3.26
N ASP A 13 2.10 10.43 4.17
CA ASP A 13 3.54 10.20 4.31
C ASP A 13 3.85 8.82 4.89
N ARG A 14 3.00 8.26 5.77
CA ARG A 14 3.18 6.89 6.28
C ARG A 14 2.96 5.83 5.20
N ILE A 15 1.95 6.01 4.36
CA ILE A 15 1.69 5.11 3.22
C ILE A 15 2.80 5.25 2.19
N GLY A 16 3.24 6.49 1.91
CA GLY A 16 4.40 6.76 1.06
C GLY A 16 5.65 6.05 1.60
N PHE A 17 5.92 6.18 2.91
CA PHE A 17 7.03 5.49 3.57
C PHE A 17 6.93 3.96 3.48
N LEU A 18 5.73 3.39 3.60
CA LEU A 18 5.52 1.95 3.44
C LEU A 18 5.77 1.48 2.01
N ILE A 19 5.33 2.26 1.02
CA ILE A 19 5.64 2.00 -0.38
C ILE A 19 7.16 2.09 -0.57
N ASP A 20 7.81 3.14 -0.08
CA ASP A 20 9.27 3.31 -0.16
C ASP A 20 10.04 2.18 0.52
N GLN A 21 9.60 1.72 1.70
CA GLN A 21 10.19 0.59 2.42
C GLN A 21 10.02 -0.73 1.66
N ASN A 22 8.88 -0.94 1.02
CA ASN A 22 8.67 -2.12 0.19
C ASN A 22 9.41 -2.00 -1.16
N ASN A 23 9.70 -0.78 -1.62
CA ASN A 23 10.43 -0.50 -2.85
C ASN A 23 11.96 -0.66 -2.70
N ILE A 24 12.46 -1.06 -1.52
CA ILE A 24 13.89 -1.34 -1.30
C ILE A 24 14.41 -2.44 -2.26
N TYR A 25 13.52 -3.26 -2.83
CA TYR A 25 13.84 -4.28 -3.83
C TYR A 25 13.76 -3.80 -5.30
N GLY A 26 13.44 -2.53 -5.58
CA GLY A 26 13.54 -1.94 -6.93
C GLY A 26 12.43 -2.33 -7.91
N ASN A 27 11.18 -2.45 -7.44
CA ASN A 27 10.03 -2.87 -8.27
C ASN A 27 9.09 -1.72 -8.66
N GLU A 28 9.34 -0.50 -8.19
CA GLU A 28 8.81 0.70 -8.83
C GLU A 28 9.64 0.95 -10.09
N TYR A 29 8.99 0.99 -11.26
CA TYR A 29 9.66 1.42 -12.48
C TYR A 29 10.22 2.83 -12.25
N GLY A 30 11.36 3.14 -12.87
CA GLY A 30 11.96 4.48 -12.80
C GLY A 30 11.07 5.63 -13.33
N ASP A 31 9.85 5.31 -13.78
CA ASP A 31 8.79 6.24 -14.18
C ASP A 31 7.67 6.43 -13.12
N GLY A 32 7.78 5.82 -11.93
CA GLY A 32 6.82 5.94 -10.83
C GLY A 32 5.61 5.00 -10.92
N ARG A 33 5.68 3.94 -11.75
CA ARG A 33 4.65 2.90 -11.84
C ARG A 33 4.95 1.71 -10.94
N ILE A 34 3.92 1.22 -10.29
CA ILE A 34 3.87 0.05 -9.42
C ILE A 34 3.18 -1.07 -10.19
N THR A 35 3.85 -2.21 -10.39
CA THR A 35 3.26 -3.39 -11.05
C THR A 35 2.26 -4.10 -10.15
N SER A 36 1.42 -4.96 -10.75
CA SER A 36 0.51 -5.81 -9.99
C SER A 36 1.19 -6.70 -8.96
N GLU A 37 2.30 -7.34 -9.34
CA GLU A 37 3.07 -8.19 -8.43
C GLU A 37 3.56 -7.41 -7.22
N TYR A 38 4.06 -6.19 -7.44
CA TYR A 38 4.57 -5.35 -6.37
C TYR A 38 3.45 -4.72 -5.53
N GLY A 39 2.38 -4.25 -6.16
CA GLY A 39 1.23 -3.70 -5.45
C GLY A 39 0.51 -4.74 -4.58
N GLU A 40 0.40 -5.98 -5.05
CA GLU A 40 -0.12 -7.09 -4.25
C GLU A 40 0.74 -7.32 -3.00
N GLN A 41 2.08 -7.29 -3.12
CA GLN A 41 2.97 -7.39 -1.96
C GLN A 41 2.79 -6.23 -0.96
N VAL A 42 2.61 -5.00 -1.46
CA VAL A 42 2.30 -3.84 -0.60
C VAL A 42 0.99 -4.07 0.15
N PHE A 43 -0.06 -4.53 -0.52
CA PHE A 43 -1.33 -4.86 0.14
C PHE A 43 -1.21 -6.01 1.12
N GLU A 44 -0.43 -7.06 0.84
CA GLU A 44 -0.17 -8.14 1.80
C GLU A 44 0.50 -7.62 3.06
N TYR A 45 1.50 -6.74 2.91
CA TYR A 45 2.16 -6.11 4.05
C TYR A 45 1.21 -5.24 4.86
N LEU A 46 0.42 -4.40 4.20
CA LEU A 46 -0.60 -3.57 4.85
C LEU A 46 -1.64 -4.42 5.57
N ASN A 47 -2.13 -5.47 4.94
CA ASN A 47 -3.11 -6.38 5.54
C ASN A 47 -2.55 -7.04 6.79
N ASN A 48 -1.31 -7.53 6.75
CA ASN A 48 -0.66 -8.08 7.93
C ASN A 48 -0.44 -7.02 9.04
N TYR A 49 -0.09 -5.79 8.67
CA TYR A 49 0.15 -4.71 9.63
C TYR A 49 -1.13 -4.21 10.32
N TYR A 50 -2.22 -4.08 9.57
CA TYR A 50 -3.53 -3.64 10.08
C TYR A 50 -4.43 -4.80 10.53
N GLY A 51 -3.95 -6.04 10.49
CA GLY A 51 -4.72 -7.22 10.91
C GLY A 51 -5.91 -7.56 10.01
N LEU A 52 -5.88 -7.15 8.75
CA LEU A 52 -6.93 -7.44 7.78
C LEU A 52 -6.85 -8.91 7.29
N PRO A 53 -7.96 -9.46 6.77
CA PRO A 53 -8.01 -10.83 6.29
C PRO A 53 -6.92 -11.15 5.26
N ARG A 54 -6.14 -12.21 5.52
CA ARG A 54 -5.15 -12.72 4.57
C ARG A 54 -5.84 -13.14 3.28
N GLY A 55 -5.27 -12.75 2.13
CA GLY A 55 -5.79 -13.09 0.80
C GLY A 55 -6.66 -12.00 0.13
N SER A 56 -6.95 -10.88 0.80
CA SER A 56 -7.64 -9.75 0.14
C SER A 56 -6.72 -8.91 -0.74
N ALA A 57 -5.40 -9.15 -0.76
CA ALA A 57 -4.44 -8.32 -1.50
C ALA A 57 -4.74 -8.25 -3.01
N ASN A 58 -5.05 -9.38 -3.64
CA ASN A 58 -5.44 -9.43 -5.05
C ASN A 58 -6.78 -8.68 -5.28
N GLN A 59 -7.73 -8.78 -4.35
CA GLN A 59 -8.99 -8.04 -4.43
C GLN A 59 -8.77 -6.52 -4.28
N CYS A 60 -7.90 -6.09 -3.36
CA CYS A 60 -7.50 -4.69 -3.23
C CYS A 60 -6.77 -4.20 -4.48
N TRP A 61 -5.93 -5.04 -5.08
CA TRP A 61 -5.25 -4.73 -6.33
C TRP A 61 -6.23 -4.51 -7.49
N GLN A 62 -7.19 -5.42 -7.67
CA GLN A 62 -8.23 -5.28 -8.70
C GLN A 62 -9.08 -4.01 -8.54
N GLN A 63 -9.23 -3.52 -7.31
CA GLN A 63 -9.95 -2.27 -7.04
C GLN A 63 -9.14 -1.02 -7.34
N VAL A 64 -7.80 -1.06 -7.24
CA VAL A 64 -6.94 0.08 -7.60
C VAL A 64 -6.62 0.09 -9.10
N ASP A 65 -6.32 -1.06 -9.71
CA ASP A 65 -6.09 -1.20 -11.15
C ASP A 65 -7.41 -1.35 -11.93
N THR A 66 -8.31 -0.37 -11.75
CA THR A 66 -9.64 -0.35 -12.41
C THR A 66 -9.59 -0.41 -13.92
N ASN A 67 -8.47 0.03 -14.52
CA ASN A 67 -8.24 0.02 -15.96
C ASN A 67 -7.56 -1.27 -16.46
N ASN A 68 -7.27 -2.23 -15.56
CA ASN A 68 -6.61 -3.50 -15.84
C ASN A 68 -5.32 -3.31 -16.67
N ARG A 69 -4.53 -2.30 -16.31
CA ARG A 69 -3.28 -1.93 -17.01
C ARG A 69 -2.13 -2.85 -16.59
N GLY A 70 -2.28 -3.60 -15.50
CA GLY A 70 -1.23 -4.38 -14.86
C GLY A 70 -0.27 -3.51 -14.04
N TYR A 71 -0.54 -2.21 -13.94
CA TYR A 71 0.21 -1.26 -13.14
C TYR A 71 -0.66 -0.09 -12.71
N VAL A 72 -0.27 0.54 -11.59
CA VAL A 72 -0.85 1.79 -11.10
C VAL A 72 0.27 2.76 -10.78
N THR A 73 -0.03 4.05 -10.76
CA THR A 73 0.89 5.06 -10.24
C THR A 73 0.91 5.04 -8.72
N ARG A 74 1.99 5.57 -8.15
CA ARG A 74 2.08 5.78 -6.69
C ARG A 74 0.90 6.58 -6.14
N GLU A 75 0.46 7.61 -6.85
CA GLU A 75 -0.67 8.44 -6.42
C GLU A 75 -1.99 7.66 -6.40
N GLU A 76 -2.27 6.85 -7.42
CA GLU A 76 -3.46 6.00 -7.47
C GLU A 76 -3.50 5.01 -6.30
N LEU A 77 -2.35 4.39 -5.99
CA LEU A 77 -2.24 3.47 -4.86
C LEU A 77 -2.44 4.19 -3.52
N MET A 78 -1.79 5.34 -3.34
CA MET A 78 -1.89 6.12 -2.11
C MET A 78 -3.32 6.64 -1.89
N ASP A 79 -3.96 7.17 -2.93
CA ASP A 79 -5.33 7.67 -2.86
C ASP A 79 -6.29 6.54 -2.50
N TYR A 80 -6.16 5.37 -3.13
CA TYR A 80 -6.98 4.20 -2.78
C TYR A 80 -6.81 3.80 -1.31
N ILE A 81 -5.57 3.60 -0.83
CA ILE A 81 -5.31 3.18 0.55
C ILE A 81 -5.84 4.21 1.55
N THR A 82 -5.70 5.52 1.26
CA THR A 82 -6.20 6.57 2.16
C THR A 82 -7.71 6.65 2.29
N GLN A 83 -8.45 6.14 1.29
CA GLN A 83 -9.91 6.09 1.28
C GLN A 83 -10.49 4.84 1.95
N GLN A 84 -9.70 3.77 2.11
CA GLN A 84 -10.18 2.53 2.69
C GLN A 84 -10.22 2.59 4.22
N ASP A 85 -11.42 2.45 4.80
CA ASP A 85 -11.59 2.48 6.25
C ASP A 85 -10.75 1.43 7.00
N ALA A 86 -10.49 0.30 6.34
CA ALA A 86 -9.66 -0.79 6.82
C ALA A 86 -8.21 -0.36 7.11
N TYR A 87 -7.68 0.63 6.40
CA TYR A 87 -6.35 1.23 6.63
C TYR A 87 -6.44 2.59 7.33
N THR A 88 -7.65 3.11 7.58
CA THR A 88 -7.87 4.34 8.35
C THR A 88 -8.29 4.09 9.80
N GLN A 89 -8.74 2.88 10.15
CA GLN A 89 -9.06 2.51 11.52
C GLN A 89 -7.79 2.49 12.37
N ARG A 90 -7.62 3.63 13.04
CA ARG A 90 -6.88 3.86 14.28
C ARG A 90 -6.76 2.55 15.05
N TYR A 91 -5.54 2.13 15.37
CA TYR A 91 -5.32 1.27 16.55
C TYR A 91 -5.87 2.05 17.74
N SER A 92 -7.14 1.83 18.05
CA SER A 92 -7.79 2.24 19.29
C SER A 92 -7.55 1.13 20.29
N TYR A 93 -6.32 1.01 20.80
CA TYR A 93 -6.04 0.38 22.09
C TYR A 93 -4.83 1.06 22.73
#